data_AF-A0A840XNY7-F1
#
_entry.id   AF-A0A840XNY7-F1
#
_cell.length_a   1.000
_cell.length_b   1.000
_cell.length_c   1.000
_cell.angle_alpha   90.00
_cell.angle_beta   90.00
_cell.angle_gamma   90.00
#
_symmetry.space_group_name_H-M   'P 1'
#
loop_
_entity.id
_entity.type
_entity.pdbx_description
1 polymer ?
#
loop_
_entity_poly.entity_id
_entity_poly.type
_entity_poly.pdbx_seq_one_letter_code
_entity_poly.pdbx_strand_id
1 'polypeptide(L)'
;MTGTPEDPLAAVLAATEAARPAPARGGEAEALRRLDAMIALTLAAIRNHPRFVALEAAWRSLHRLVGQQREAPCLVRILPLTKRELVRDQRAVQDPEDSDLCALLWHEGMGSGTPFGLLLADMDFAAEAEDVQALRGLAAAGAAGFVPVIAHAAPALLDLPGWGALPGRKDLARAHDGPRHIAWRSLRESEEARFLCLVAPRVLASAGEGAPRWAGGGWVLAARIAAAFRREGWAPGIEGGEEGTETGLPPLGSLPTECDPAEGQEVSLAALGLTLLVPRGPDRAAVLLAPSLHRPPRFHAPGATADAALAARLPWVLGAGRFLHALALRGRQELRRGRGAAAAARALNAWLAGFCGEDGPLAEAAADLPEAKGHPGVHLLSARLRPRLPQGTPVAAHRVMLNLP
;
A
#
# COMPACT_ATOMS: atom_id res chain seq x y z
N MET A 1 -19.18 26.02 -13.78
CA MET A 1 -19.99 25.18 -14.68
C MET A 1 -19.04 24.28 -15.45
N THR A 2 -18.64 23.15 -14.85
CA THR A 2 -17.75 22.17 -15.47
C THR A 2 -18.63 21.18 -16.23
N GLY A 3 -18.63 21.27 -17.56
CA GLY A 3 -19.27 20.26 -18.40
C GLY A 3 -18.73 18.88 -18.04
N THR A 4 -19.62 17.93 -17.79
CA THR A 4 -19.27 16.52 -17.80
C THR A 4 -18.51 16.23 -19.11
N PRO A 5 -17.31 15.64 -19.07
CA PRO A 5 -16.62 15.27 -20.30
C PRO A 5 -17.56 14.32 -21.07
N GLU A 6 -17.81 14.63 -22.35
CA GLU A 6 -18.59 13.75 -23.23
C GLU A 6 -18.06 12.32 -23.09
N ASP A 7 -18.96 11.38 -22.80
CA ASP A 7 -18.61 9.97 -22.69
C ASP A 7 -17.97 9.53 -24.03
N PRO A 8 -16.67 9.21 -24.05
CA PRO A 8 -15.97 8.87 -25.29
C PRO A 8 -16.60 7.63 -25.95
N LEU A 9 -17.21 6.74 -25.15
CA LEU A 9 -17.94 5.59 -25.67
C LEU A 9 -19.23 6.02 -26.35
N ALA A 10 -19.97 6.97 -25.78
CA ALA A 10 -21.19 7.50 -26.40
C ALA A 10 -20.88 8.19 -27.74
N ALA A 11 -19.78 8.94 -27.82
CA ALA A 11 -19.33 9.57 -29.07
C ALA A 11 -18.98 8.53 -30.15
N VAL A 12 -18.25 7.46 -29.79
CA VAL A 12 -17.94 6.39 -30.75
C VAL A 12 -19.19 5.60 -31.13
N LEU A 13 -20.08 5.28 -30.20
CA LEU A 13 -21.33 4.59 -30.50
C LEU A 13 -22.20 5.43 -31.45
N ALA A 14 -22.34 6.73 -31.20
CA ALA A 14 -23.06 7.65 -32.09
C ALA A 14 -22.42 7.73 -33.48
N ALA A 15 -21.08 7.80 -33.58
CA ALA A 15 -20.38 7.79 -34.85
C ALA A 15 -20.54 6.46 -35.60
N THR A 16 -20.53 5.33 -34.88
CA THR A 16 -20.72 3.99 -35.45
C THR A 16 -22.16 3.80 -35.92
N GLU A 17 -23.13 4.34 -35.20
CA GLU A 17 -24.54 4.31 -35.57
C GLU A 17 -24.86 5.25 -36.73
N ALA A 18 -24.22 6.42 -36.80
CA ALA A 18 -24.29 7.30 -37.97
C ALA A 18 -23.62 6.68 -39.22
N ALA A 19 -22.63 5.82 -39.04
CA ALA A 19 -22.00 5.05 -40.11
C ALA A 19 -22.75 3.75 -40.46
N ARG A 20 -23.88 3.46 -39.79
CA ARG A 20 -24.69 2.27 -40.03
C ARG A 20 -25.28 2.32 -41.45
N PRO A 21 -25.07 1.29 -42.28
CA PRO A 21 -25.40 1.38 -43.69
C PRO A 21 -26.91 1.30 -43.95
N ALA A 22 -27.36 2.01 -44.99
CA ALA A 22 -28.59 1.65 -45.71
C ALA A 22 -28.38 0.30 -46.43
N PRO A 23 -29.44 -0.51 -46.67
CA PRO A 23 -29.30 -1.82 -47.31
C PRO A 23 -28.53 -1.73 -48.64
N ALA A 24 -27.47 -2.55 -48.76
CA ALA A 24 -26.37 -2.33 -49.70
C ALA A 24 -26.76 -2.50 -51.19
N ARG A 25 -26.08 -1.72 -52.07
CA ARG A 25 -25.98 -1.95 -53.53
C ARG A 25 -24.65 -2.64 -53.94
N GLY A 26 -23.87 -3.17 -53.00
CA GLY A 26 -22.55 -3.81 -53.23
C GLY A 26 -22.52 -5.29 -52.80
N GLY A 27 -21.52 -6.05 -53.26
CA GLY A 27 -21.38 -7.49 -53.02
C GLY A 27 -21.07 -7.87 -51.56
N GLU A 28 -21.42 -9.10 -51.18
CA GLU A 28 -21.35 -9.65 -49.81
C GLU A 28 -20.01 -9.41 -49.10
N ALA A 29 -18.88 -9.56 -49.80
CA ALA A 29 -17.53 -9.35 -49.25
C ALA A 29 -17.24 -7.89 -48.85
N GLU A 30 -17.87 -6.90 -49.48
CA GLU A 30 -17.77 -5.49 -49.07
C GLU A 30 -18.62 -5.22 -47.82
N ALA A 31 -19.80 -5.84 -47.73
CA ALA A 31 -20.65 -5.73 -46.55
C ALA A 31 -19.99 -6.33 -45.30
N LEU A 32 -19.35 -7.50 -45.44
CA LEU A 32 -18.62 -8.16 -44.35
C LEU A 32 -17.43 -7.31 -43.86
N ARG A 33 -16.59 -6.81 -44.79
CA ARG A 33 -15.45 -5.93 -44.42
C ARG A 33 -15.89 -4.67 -43.68
N ARG A 34 -17.02 -4.08 -44.05
CA ARG A 34 -17.58 -2.92 -43.33
C ARG A 34 -18.07 -3.29 -41.93
N LEU A 35 -18.74 -4.44 -41.79
CA LEU A 35 -19.17 -4.93 -40.49
C LEU A 35 -17.98 -5.16 -39.55
N ASP A 36 -16.93 -5.80 -40.05
CA ASP A 36 -15.69 -6.02 -39.28
C ASP A 36 -15.05 -4.71 -38.84
N ALA A 37 -15.03 -3.70 -39.73
CA ALA A 37 -14.52 -2.37 -39.39
C ALA A 37 -15.34 -1.69 -38.29
N MET A 38 -16.68 -1.78 -38.33
CA MET A 38 -17.56 -1.24 -37.28
C MET A 38 -17.34 -1.96 -35.94
N ILE A 39 -17.21 -3.28 -35.96
CA ILE A 39 -16.91 -4.09 -34.77
C ILE A 39 -15.55 -3.67 -34.19
N ALA A 40 -14.52 -3.54 -35.03
CA ALA A 40 -13.19 -3.15 -34.61
C ALA A 40 -13.17 -1.75 -33.95
N LEU A 41 -13.88 -0.77 -34.52
CA LEU A 41 -14.01 0.57 -33.94
C LEU A 41 -14.74 0.53 -32.59
N THR A 42 -15.83 -0.22 -32.48
CA THR A 42 -16.60 -0.36 -31.24
C THR A 42 -15.76 -1.02 -30.14
N LEU A 43 -15.07 -2.12 -30.48
CA LEU A 43 -14.17 -2.81 -29.56
C LEU A 43 -13.01 -1.91 -29.13
N ALA A 44 -12.43 -1.14 -30.06
CA ALA A 44 -11.37 -0.19 -29.73
C ALA A 44 -11.89 0.89 -28.76
N ALA A 45 -13.09 1.43 -28.95
CA ALA A 45 -13.66 2.40 -28.02
C ALA A 45 -13.83 1.83 -26.61
N ILE A 46 -14.41 0.63 -26.49
CA ILE A 46 -14.60 -0.05 -25.20
C ILE A 46 -13.24 -0.33 -24.55
N ARG A 47 -12.29 -0.89 -25.31
CA ARG A 47 -10.95 -1.27 -24.81
C ARG A 47 -10.11 -0.06 -24.42
N ASN A 48 -10.35 1.12 -25.00
CA ASN A 48 -9.61 2.33 -24.66
C ASN A 48 -10.37 3.21 -23.64
N HIS A 49 -11.60 2.85 -23.28
CA HIS A 49 -12.38 3.64 -22.34
C HIS A 49 -11.71 3.62 -20.94
N PRO A 50 -11.45 4.79 -20.31
CA PRO A 50 -10.66 4.87 -19.07
C PRO A 50 -11.14 3.97 -17.93
N ARG A 51 -12.46 3.81 -17.78
CA ARG A 51 -13.05 2.91 -16.77
C ARG A 51 -12.74 1.44 -17.03
N PHE A 52 -12.74 1.01 -18.30
CA PHE A 52 -12.42 -0.37 -18.67
C PHE A 52 -10.92 -0.63 -18.49
N VAL A 53 -10.07 0.33 -18.90
CA VAL A 53 -8.61 0.27 -18.70
C VAL A 53 -8.27 0.12 -17.22
N ALA A 54 -8.85 0.94 -16.34
CA ALA A 54 -8.60 0.87 -14.91
C ALA A 54 -9.09 -0.44 -14.29
N LEU A 55 -10.30 -0.89 -14.65
CA LEU A 55 -10.85 -2.16 -14.17
C LEU A 55 -9.97 -3.34 -14.58
N GLU A 56 -9.58 -3.40 -15.87
CA GLU A 56 -8.73 -4.47 -16.38
C GLU A 56 -7.33 -4.45 -15.72
N ALA A 57 -6.75 -3.27 -15.51
CA ALA A 57 -5.46 -3.12 -14.84
C ALA A 57 -5.50 -3.68 -13.40
N ALA A 58 -6.53 -3.33 -12.63
CA ALA A 58 -6.73 -3.80 -11.26
C ALA A 58 -6.88 -5.33 -11.20
N TRP A 59 -7.80 -5.90 -11.99
CA TRP A 59 -8.05 -7.34 -12.00
C TRP A 59 -6.87 -8.16 -12.51
N ARG A 60 -6.12 -7.66 -13.50
CA ARG A 60 -4.90 -8.33 -13.98
C ARG A 60 -3.81 -8.32 -12.92
N SER A 61 -3.68 -7.22 -12.17
CA SER A 61 -2.70 -7.11 -11.09
C SER A 61 -3.04 -8.03 -9.92
N LEU A 62 -4.32 -8.09 -9.54
CA LEU A 62 -4.84 -9.04 -8.57
C LEU A 62 -4.63 -10.49 -9.03
N HIS A 63 -4.97 -10.81 -10.28
CA HIS A 63 -4.79 -12.14 -10.84
C HIS A 63 -3.31 -12.56 -10.81
N ARG A 64 -2.38 -11.64 -11.15
CA ARG A 64 -0.94 -11.88 -11.05
C ARG A 64 -0.52 -12.15 -9.60
N LEU A 65 -0.96 -11.31 -8.66
CA LEU A 65 -0.65 -11.48 -7.24
C LEU A 65 -1.12 -12.86 -6.75
N VAL A 66 -2.40 -13.20 -6.95
CA VAL A 66 -2.98 -14.49 -6.54
C VAL A 66 -2.33 -15.67 -7.26
N GLY A 67 -2.03 -15.53 -8.55
CA GLY A 67 -1.34 -16.55 -9.34
C GLY A 67 0.07 -16.88 -8.82
N GLN A 68 0.78 -15.89 -8.27
CA GLN A 68 2.08 -16.08 -7.61
C GLN A 68 1.96 -16.71 -6.21
N GLN A 69 0.76 -16.76 -5.62
CA GLN A 69 0.48 -17.28 -4.26
C GLN A 69 -0.07 -18.72 -4.22
N ARG A 70 0.01 -19.51 -5.30
CA ARG A 70 -0.65 -20.84 -5.41
C ARG A 70 -0.35 -21.87 -4.30
N GLU A 71 0.76 -21.71 -3.57
CA GLU A 71 1.17 -22.61 -2.47
C GLU A 71 1.35 -21.85 -1.13
N ALA A 72 0.84 -20.61 -1.02
CA ALA A 72 1.16 -19.70 0.07
C ALA A 72 0.09 -19.67 1.20
N PRO A 73 0.47 -19.33 2.44
CA PRO A 73 -0.46 -19.11 3.56
C PRO A 73 -1.25 -17.79 3.48
N CYS A 74 -1.18 -17.06 2.35
CA CYS A 74 -1.74 -15.72 2.22
C CYS A 74 -3.19 -15.77 1.76
N LEU A 75 -4.13 -15.36 2.63
CA LEU A 75 -5.53 -15.17 2.27
C LEU A 75 -5.73 -13.76 1.69
N VAL A 76 -6.28 -13.68 0.49
CA VAL A 76 -6.64 -12.40 -0.16
C VAL A 76 -8.14 -12.19 -0.01
N ARG A 77 -8.53 -11.09 0.61
CA ARG A 77 -9.93 -10.63 0.72
C ARG A 77 -10.09 -9.35 -0.09
N ILE A 78 -11.25 -9.17 -0.72
CA ILE A 78 -11.55 -8.02 -1.57
C ILE A 78 -12.68 -7.22 -0.92
N LEU A 79 -12.47 -5.91 -0.79
CA LEU A 79 -13.47 -4.96 -0.32
C LEU A 79 -13.69 -3.90 -1.42
N PRO A 80 -14.84 -3.92 -2.12
CA PRO A 80 -15.20 -2.83 -3.02
C PRO A 80 -15.41 -1.55 -2.20
N LEU A 81 -14.60 -0.53 -2.47
CA LEU A 81 -14.65 0.73 -1.73
C LEU A 81 -14.13 1.88 -2.61
N THR A 82 -14.88 2.97 -2.64
CA THR A 82 -14.49 4.20 -3.33
C THR A 82 -13.89 5.21 -2.35
N LYS A 83 -13.07 6.14 -2.87
CA LYS A 83 -12.58 7.27 -2.07
C LYS A 83 -13.69 8.10 -1.42
N ARG A 84 -14.82 8.27 -2.12
CA ARG A 84 -15.97 9.02 -1.61
C ARG A 84 -16.60 8.33 -0.41
N GLU A 85 -16.67 7.00 -0.43
CA GLU A 85 -17.15 6.21 0.70
C GLU A 85 -16.17 6.28 1.88
N LEU A 86 -14.86 6.19 1.65
CA LEU A 86 -13.84 6.41 2.69
C LEU A 86 -13.96 7.78 3.37
N VAL A 87 -14.17 8.83 2.58
CA VAL A 87 -14.35 10.19 3.11
C VAL A 87 -15.68 10.34 3.83
N ARG A 88 -16.75 9.69 3.33
CA ARG A 88 -18.06 9.70 3.99
C ARG A 88 -18.02 9.00 5.34
N ASP A 89 -17.37 7.86 5.43
CA ASP A 89 -17.17 7.08 6.67
C ASP A 89 -16.49 7.96 7.72
N GLN A 90 -15.35 8.57 7.38
CA GLN A 90 -14.65 9.47 8.30
C GLN A 90 -15.43 10.71 8.73
N ARG A 91 -16.31 11.25 7.86
CA ARG A 91 -17.14 12.40 8.20
C ARG A 91 -18.31 12.04 9.13
N ALA A 92 -18.65 10.76 9.23
CA ALA A 92 -19.72 10.29 10.10
C ALA A 92 -19.26 10.17 11.57
N VAL A 93 -17.96 10.18 11.82
CA VAL A 93 -17.34 10.00 13.14
C VAL A 93 -16.59 11.25 13.58
N GLN A 94 -16.42 11.42 14.90
CA GLN A 94 -15.60 12.50 15.46
C GLN A 94 -14.12 12.11 15.42
N ASP A 95 -13.83 10.90 15.90
CA ASP A 95 -12.49 10.33 15.92
C ASP A 95 -12.34 9.31 14.78
N PRO A 96 -11.28 9.38 13.95
CA PRO A 96 -11.07 8.45 12.84
C PRO A 96 -11.00 6.96 13.24
N GLU A 97 -10.61 6.68 14.49
CA GLU A 97 -10.52 5.32 15.05
C GLU A 97 -11.91 4.66 15.18
N ASP A 98 -12.98 5.44 15.26
CA ASP A 98 -14.36 4.95 15.39
C ASP A 98 -15.02 4.64 14.03
N SER A 99 -14.28 4.81 12.92
CA SER A 99 -14.82 4.58 11.56
C SER A 99 -15.18 3.11 11.29
N ASP A 100 -16.10 2.90 10.34
CA ASP A 100 -16.55 1.55 9.95
C ASP A 100 -15.38 0.72 9.38
N LEU A 101 -14.44 1.35 8.69
CA LEU A 101 -13.23 0.67 8.21
C LEU A 101 -12.35 0.16 9.36
N CYS A 102 -12.14 0.98 10.41
CA CYS A 102 -11.39 0.57 11.60
C CYS A 102 -12.08 -0.62 12.29
N ALA A 103 -13.39 -0.52 12.50
CA ALA A 103 -14.20 -1.57 13.08
C ALA A 103 -14.11 -2.87 12.27
N LEU A 104 -14.18 -2.78 10.93
CA LEU A 104 -14.03 -3.92 10.04
C LEU A 104 -12.67 -4.60 10.20
N LEU A 105 -11.57 -3.85 10.11
CA LEU A 105 -10.22 -4.42 10.24
C LEU A 105 -10.00 -5.07 11.61
N TRP A 106 -10.59 -4.52 12.67
CA TRP A 106 -10.56 -5.13 13.98
C TRP A 106 -11.39 -6.40 14.05
N HIS A 107 -12.70 -6.32 13.80
CA HIS A 107 -13.64 -7.43 14.00
C HIS A 107 -13.35 -8.61 13.08
N GLU A 108 -13.12 -8.36 11.80
CA GLU A 108 -12.81 -9.40 10.82
C GLU A 108 -11.36 -9.88 10.91
N GLY A 109 -10.48 -9.05 11.48
CA GLY A 109 -9.05 -9.34 11.62
C GLY A 109 -8.69 -9.85 13.03
N MET A 110 -8.10 -8.97 13.84
CA MET A 110 -7.53 -9.37 15.13
C MET A 110 -8.62 -9.91 16.09
N GLY A 111 -9.82 -9.34 16.07
CA GLY A 111 -10.98 -9.78 16.84
C GLY A 111 -11.45 -11.20 16.51
N SER A 112 -11.33 -11.63 15.24
CA SER A 112 -11.68 -12.99 14.79
C SER A 112 -10.57 -14.02 15.08
N GLY A 113 -9.38 -13.57 15.45
CA GLY A 113 -8.19 -14.41 15.61
C GLY A 113 -7.34 -14.56 14.34
N THR A 114 -7.76 -13.97 13.21
CA THR A 114 -7.02 -14.00 11.94
C THR A 114 -6.71 -12.58 11.48
N PRO A 115 -5.68 -11.93 12.06
CA PRO A 115 -5.38 -10.53 11.77
C PRO A 115 -4.98 -10.33 10.31
N PHE A 116 -5.41 -9.21 9.75
CA PHE A 116 -4.95 -8.76 8.44
C PHE A 116 -3.46 -8.38 8.52
N GLY A 117 -2.65 -8.88 7.59
CA GLY A 117 -1.22 -8.56 7.53
C GLY A 117 -0.90 -7.32 6.69
N LEU A 118 -1.78 -6.95 5.76
CA LEU A 118 -1.58 -5.86 4.81
C LEU A 118 -2.94 -5.41 4.26
N LEU A 119 -3.11 -4.10 4.04
CA LEU A 119 -4.21 -3.53 3.27
C LEU A 119 -3.62 -2.84 2.02
N LEU A 120 -4.12 -3.20 0.85
CA LEU A 120 -3.78 -2.51 -0.41
C LEU A 120 -5.00 -1.72 -0.87
N ALA A 121 -4.91 -0.39 -0.83
CA ALA A 121 -5.89 0.52 -1.39
C ALA A 121 -5.51 0.85 -2.84
N ASP A 122 -6.14 0.19 -3.80
CA ASP A 122 -5.89 0.33 -5.25
C ASP A 122 -6.49 1.65 -5.81
N MET A 123 -5.97 2.78 -5.31
CA MET A 123 -6.41 4.14 -5.59
C MET A 123 -5.22 5.10 -5.60
N ASP A 124 -5.20 6.04 -6.54
CA ASP A 124 -4.16 7.09 -6.66
C ASP A 124 -4.50 8.30 -5.79
N PHE A 125 -3.61 8.75 -4.91
CA PHE A 125 -3.84 9.91 -4.03
C PHE A 125 -2.87 11.07 -4.31
N ALA A 126 -3.41 12.29 -4.32
CA ALA A 126 -2.70 13.55 -4.40
C ALA A 126 -2.72 14.32 -3.06
N ALA A 127 -2.31 15.58 -3.06
CA ALA A 127 -2.36 16.46 -1.89
C ALA A 127 -3.66 17.27 -1.76
N GLU A 128 -4.68 16.96 -2.56
CA GLU A 128 -5.98 17.62 -2.49
C GLU A 128 -6.72 17.26 -1.19
N ALA A 129 -7.58 18.15 -0.70
CA ALA A 129 -8.23 18.01 0.61
C ALA A 129 -9.03 16.69 0.77
N GLU A 130 -9.73 16.24 -0.29
CA GLU A 130 -10.47 14.97 -0.28
C GLU A 130 -9.53 13.76 -0.17
N ASP A 131 -8.40 13.80 -0.89
CA ASP A 131 -7.40 12.73 -0.85
C ASP A 131 -6.69 12.69 0.50
N VAL A 132 -6.29 13.84 1.05
CA VAL A 132 -5.69 13.93 2.39
C VAL A 132 -6.65 13.39 3.45
N GLN A 133 -7.95 13.71 3.35
CA GLN A 133 -8.95 13.15 4.25
C GLN A 133 -9.02 11.63 4.10
N ALA A 134 -9.18 11.10 2.88
CA ALA A 134 -9.21 9.65 2.67
C ALA A 134 -7.96 8.95 3.24
N LEU A 135 -6.77 9.51 3.02
CA LEU A 135 -5.51 8.99 3.57
C LEU A 135 -5.46 9.02 5.10
N ARG A 136 -6.07 10.01 5.78
CA ARG A 136 -6.15 10.05 7.25
C ARG A 136 -6.91 8.86 7.81
N GLY A 137 -8.06 8.50 7.26
CA GLY A 137 -8.79 7.32 7.72
C GLY A 137 -8.11 6.01 7.34
N LEU A 138 -7.42 5.94 6.18
CA LEU A 138 -6.57 4.78 5.89
C LEU A 138 -5.43 4.63 6.90
N ALA A 139 -4.77 5.73 7.28
CA ALA A 139 -3.73 5.74 8.30
C ALA A 139 -4.29 5.33 9.68
N ALA A 140 -5.45 5.87 10.08
CA ALA A 140 -6.12 5.50 11.32
C ALA A 140 -6.52 4.02 11.35
N ALA A 141 -7.09 3.50 10.27
CA ALA A 141 -7.45 2.09 10.14
C ALA A 141 -6.23 1.17 10.21
N GLY A 142 -5.13 1.58 9.56
CA GLY A 142 -3.86 0.87 9.67
C GLY A 142 -3.30 0.85 11.09
N ALA A 143 -3.35 1.99 11.78
CA ALA A 143 -2.88 2.11 13.15
C ALA A 143 -3.72 1.27 14.13
N ALA A 144 -5.04 1.37 14.06
CA ALA A 144 -5.97 0.63 14.92
C ALA A 144 -5.81 -0.89 14.79
N GLY A 145 -5.57 -1.38 13.56
CA GLY A 145 -5.39 -2.81 13.29
C GLY A 145 -3.93 -3.29 13.34
N PHE A 146 -2.94 -2.41 13.49
CA PHE A 146 -1.53 -2.69 13.23
C PHE A 146 -1.30 -3.31 11.84
N VAL A 147 -2.04 -2.81 10.86
CA VAL A 147 -2.04 -3.26 9.47
C VAL A 147 -1.39 -2.19 8.61
N PRO A 148 -0.22 -2.44 8.01
CA PRO A 148 0.33 -1.52 7.03
C PRO A 148 -0.62 -1.36 5.84
N VAL A 149 -0.77 -0.13 5.38
CA VAL A 149 -1.62 0.27 4.27
C VAL A 149 -0.76 0.77 3.14
N ILE A 150 -0.88 0.14 1.98
CA ILE A 150 -0.26 0.58 0.74
C ILE A 150 -1.32 1.27 -0.11
N ALA A 151 -0.99 2.45 -0.63
CA ALA A 151 -1.78 3.11 -1.65
C ALA A 151 -0.86 3.68 -2.74
N HIS A 152 -1.44 4.30 -3.75
CA HIS A 152 -0.69 4.82 -4.90
C HIS A 152 -0.57 6.33 -4.81
N ALA A 153 0.59 6.88 -5.16
CA ALA A 153 0.71 8.31 -5.36
C ALA A 153 0.18 8.68 -6.75
N ALA A 154 -0.52 9.80 -6.84
CA ALA A 154 -0.86 10.42 -8.12
C ALA A 154 0.30 11.32 -8.60
N PRO A 155 0.51 11.49 -9.92
CA PRO A 155 1.51 12.44 -10.45
C PRO A 155 1.33 13.87 -9.92
N ALA A 156 0.08 14.28 -9.72
CA ALA A 156 -0.29 15.59 -9.20
C ALA A 156 0.29 15.86 -7.80
N LEU A 157 0.63 14.83 -7.02
CA LEU A 157 1.28 14.97 -5.73
C LEU A 157 2.66 15.65 -5.83
N LEU A 158 3.30 15.56 -7.00
CA LEU A 158 4.60 16.16 -7.31
C LEU A 158 4.48 17.28 -8.36
N ASP A 159 3.27 17.79 -8.61
CA ASP A 159 2.97 18.76 -9.66
C ASP A 159 3.33 18.30 -11.08
N LEU A 160 3.20 16.99 -11.33
CA LEU A 160 3.51 16.43 -12.63
C LEU A 160 2.22 16.25 -13.44
N PRO A 161 2.23 16.55 -14.75
CA PRO A 161 1.11 16.21 -15.65
C PRO A 161 0.96 14.69 -15.82
N GLY A 162 2.02 13.93 -15.54
CA GLY A 162 2.07 12.47 -15.60
C GLY A 162 3.44 11.97 -15.15
N TRP A 163 3.55 10.67 -14.87
CA TRP A 163 4.79 10.08 -14.36
C TRP A 163 5.98 10.20 -15.32
N GLY A 164 5.73 10.26 -16.64
CA GLY A 164 6.76 10.51 -17.66
C GLY A 164 7.55 11.81 -17.48
N ALA A 165 7.03 12.79 -16.72
CA ALA A 165 7.73 14.04 -16.43
C ALA A 165 8.66 13.96 -15.20
N LEU A 166 8.59 12.89 -14.41
CA LEU A 166 9.39 12.71 -13.20
C LEU A 166 10.90 12.84 -13.47
N PRO A 167 11.50 12.22 -14.51
CA PRO A 167 12.96 12.23 -14.69
C PRO A 167 13.53 13.65 -14.90
N GLY A 168 12.73 14.55 -15.48
CA GLY A 168 13.11 15.96 -15.68
C GLY A 168 12.96 16.85 -14.45
N ARG A 169 12.34 16.36 -13.37
CA ARG A 169 12.06 17.15 -12.16
C ARG A 169 13.27 17.17 -11.23
N LYS A 170 13.91 18.35 -11.10
CA LYS A 170 15.12 18.55 -10.28
C LYS A 170 14.85 18.82 -8.80
N ASP A 171 13.88 19.69 -8.48
CA ASP A 171 13.58 20.08 -7.09
C ASP A 171 12.34 19.34 -6.57
N LEU A 172 12.56 18.09 -6.16
CA LEU A 172 11.55 17.24 -5.53
C LEU A 172 11.45 17.50 -4.03
N ALA A 173 12.56 17.78 -3.35
CA ALA A 173 12.62 17.94 -1.90
C ALA A 173 11.68 19.03 -1.36
N ARG A 174 11.41 20.07 -2.17
CA ARG A 174 10.56 21.21 -1.82
C ARG A 174 9.14 21.15 -2.41
N ALA A 175 8.75 20.01 -3.00
CA ALA A 175 7.44 19.85 -3.64
C ALA A 175 6.28 20.24 -2.71
N HIS A 176 6.41 19.99 -1.40
CA HIS A 176 5.33 20.18 -0.42
C HIS A 176 5.51 21.41 0.49
N ASP A 177 6.38 22.36 0.17
CA ASP A 177 6.63 23.55 1.01
C ASP A 177 5.48 24.57 0.96
N GLY A 178 4.76 24.62 -0.17
CA GLY A 178 3.72 25.62 -0.42
C GLY A 178 2.48 25.52 0.50
N PRO A 179 1.67 26.59 0.60
CA PRO A 179 0.51 26.65 1.50
C PRO A 179 -0.58 25.62 1.17
N ARG A 180 -0.76 25.22 -0.10
CA ARG A 180 -1.71 24.16 -0.48
C ARG A 180 -1.41 22.80 0.17
N HIS A 181 -0.18 22.58 0.61
CA HIS A 181 0.27 21.32 1.22
C HIS A 181 0.22 21.34 2.76
N ILE A 182 -0.42 22.32 3.39
CA ILE A 182 -0.53 22.36 4.86
C ILE A 182 -1.21 21.10 5.41
N ALA A 183 -2.35 20.71 4.83
CA ALA A 183 -3.07 19.50 5.26
C ALA A 183 -2.24 18.22 5.03
N TRP A 184 -1.53 18.15 3.89
CA TRP A 184 -0.61 17.07 3.56
C TRP A 184 0.54 16.95 4.57
N ARG A 185 1.22 18.06 4.90
CA ARG A 185 2.30 18.07 5.89
C ARG A 185 1.79 17.67 7.28
N SER A 186 0.62 18.16 7.67
CA SER A 186 -0.04 17.77 8.92
C SER A 186 -0.35 16.26 8.98
N LEU A 187 -0.81 15.66 7.89
CA LEU A 187 -0.98 14.19 7.81
C LEU A 187 0.37 13.48 8.03
N ARG A 188 1.44 13.94 7.37
CA ARG A 188 2.78 13.32 7.54
C ARG A 188 3.32 13.43 8.95
N GLU A 189 2.96 14.48 9.69
CA GLU A 189 3.40 14.67 11.09
C GLU A 189 2.64 13.79 12.08
N SER A 190 1.50 13.19 11.69
CA SER A 190 0.73 12.29 12.54
C SER A 190 1.41 10.93 12.70
N GLU A 191 1.30 10.32 13.88
CA GLU A 191 1.91 9.03 14.21
C GLU A 191 1.29 7.88 13.40
N GLU A 192 -0.01 7.97 13.09
CA GLU A 192 -0.77 6.99 12.31
C GLU A 192 -0.24 6.87 10.88
N ALA A 193 0.35 7.94 10.33
CA ALA A 193 0.94 7.93 8.99
C ALA A 193 2.11 6.94 8.86
N ARG A 194 2.61 6.36 9.95
CA ARG A 194 3.62 5.28 9.92
C ARG A 194 3.10 4.03 9.26
N PHE A 195 1.80 3.78 9.37
CA PHE A 195 1.15 2.62 8.76
C PHE A 195 0.88 2.85 7.28
N LEU A 196 0.96 4.07 6.77
CA LEU A 196 0.62 4.40 5.40
C LEU A 196 1.88 4.47 4.53
N CYS A 197 1.86 3.82 3.37
CA CYS A 197 2.93 3.87 2.38
C CYS A 197 2.34 4.20 1.01
N LEU A 198 2.92 5.18 0.31
CA LEU A 198 2.50 5.58 -1.03
C LEU A 198 3.56 5.20 -2.05
N VAL A 199 3.14 4.54 -3.13
CA VAL A 199 4.04 4.03 -4.16
C VAL A 199 3.85 4.75 -5.49
N ALA A 200 4.96 5.10 -6.12
CA ALA A 200 5.06 5.73 -7.44
C ALA A 200 6.14 5.04 -8.28
N PRO A 201 6.14 5.14 -9.62
CA PRO A 201 4.99 5.42 -10.49
C PRO A 201 4.08 4.17 -10.61
N ARG A 202 3.16 4.16 -11.58
CA ARG A 202 2.40 2.95 -11.94
C ARG A 202 3.28 1.96 -12.70
N VAL A 203 2.89 0.69 -12.65
CA VAL A 203 3.50 -0.45 -13.31
C VAL A 203 2.55 -1.01 -14.36
N LEU A 204 3.08 -1.63 -15.41
CA LEU A 204 2.27 -2.25 -16.42
C LEU A 204 1.62 -3.54 -15.88
N ALA A 205 0.29 -3.60 -15.92
CA ALA A 205 -0.49 -4.82 -15.65
C ALA A 205 -0.72 -5.65 -16.93
N SER A 206 -0.74 -4.98 -18.08
CA SER A 206 -0.74 -5.58 -19.42
C SER A 206 -0.51 -4.51 -20.47
N ALA A 207 0.18 -4.86 -21.57
CA ALA A 207 0.23 -4.01 -22.75
C ALA A 207 -1.17 -3.77 -23.35
N GLY A 208 -2.08 -4.74 -23.20
CA GLY A 208 -3.44 -4.68 -23.74
C GLY A 208 -3.50 -4.67 -25.27
N GLU A 209 -4.72 -4.76 -25.82
CA GLU A 209 -4.99 -4.42 -27.22
C GLU A 209 -5.54 -2.99 -27.27
N GLY A 210 -4.64 -2.00 -27.37
CA GLY A 210 -4.97 -0.57 -27.32
C GLY A 210 -4.14 0.18 -26.28
N ALA A 211 -4.80 0.96 -25.44
CA ALA A 211 -4.16 1.71 -24.37
C ALA A 211 -3.49 0.77 -23.35
N PRO A 212 -2.27 1.06 -22.88
CA PRO A 212 -1.63 0.25 -21.86
C PRO A 212 -2.43 0.22 -20.55
N ARG A 213 -2.46 -0.94 -19.89
CA ARG A 213 -3.12 -1.14 -18.60
C ARG A 213 -2.13 -0.85 -17.48
N TRP A 214 -2.04 0.41 -17.07
CA TRP A 214 -1.23 0.82 -15.94
C TRP A 214 -1.97 0.57 -14.63
N ALA A 215 -1.36 -0.18 -13.71
CA ALA A 215 -1.85 -0.39 -12.36
C ALA A 215 -0.91 0.27 -11.35
N GLY A 216 -1.43 0.63 -10.18
CA GLY A 216 -0.63 1.31 -9.18
C GLY A 216 0.60 0.50 -8.74
N GLY A 217 1.71 1.20 -8.48
CA GLY A 217 2.97 0.56 -8.09
C GLY A 217 2.88 -0.24 -6.78
N GLY A 218 1.85 0.00 -5.96
CA GLY A 218 1.60 -0.74 -4.73
C GLY A 218 1.34 -2.23 -4.96
N TRP A 219 0.89 -2.65 -6.14
CA TRP A 219 0.79 -4.07 -6.50
C TRP A 219 2.14 -4.78 -6.56
N VAL A 220 3.21 -4.06 -6.93
CA VAL A 220 4.59 -4.59 -6.89
C VAL A 220 5.02 -4.79 -5.46
N LEU A 221 4.86 -3.76 -4.62
CA LEU A 221 5.24 -3.82 -3.21
C LEU A 221 4.45 -4.88 -2.44
N ALA A 222 3.14 -5.02 -2.70
CA ALA A 222 2.31 -6.07 -2.13
C ALA A 222 2.77 -7.48 -2.53
N ALA A 223 3.16 -7.67 -3.80
CA ALA A 223 3.73 -8.94 -4.27
C ALA A 223 5.07 -9.26 -3.58
N ARG A 224 5.93 -8.25 -3.39
CA ARG A 224 7.19 -8.40 -2.62
C ARG A 224 6.94 -8.79 -1.18
N ILE A 225 6.00 -8.12 -0.50
CA ILE A 225 5.63 -8.43 0.89
C ILE A 225 5.10 -9.87 1.00
N ALA A 226 4.19 -10.27 0.11
CA ALA A 226 3.65 -11.63 0.09
C ALA A 226 4.75 -12.68 -0.17
N ALA A 227 5.67 -12.39 -1.09
CA ALA A 227 6.79 -13.27 -1.39
C ALA A 227 7.77 -13.40 -0.21
N ALA A 228 8.13 -12.30 0.46
CA ALA A 228 8.97 -12.30 1.64
C ALA A 228 8.30 -13.07 2.79
N PHE A 229 7.01 -12.79 3.05
CA PHE A 229 6.24 -13.49 4.08
C PHE A 229 6.16 -15.00 3.84
N ARG A 230 6.01 -15.45 2.59
CA ARG A 230 6.02 -16.89 2.27
C ARG A 230 7.37 -17.54 2.54
N ARG A 231 8.47 -16.85 2.24
CA ARG A 231 9.83 -17.38 2.40
C ARG A 231 10.23 -17.48 3.86
N GLU A 232 9.90 -16.45 4.65
CA GLU A 232 10.48 -16.27 5.98
C GLU A 232 9.44 -16.35 7.11
N GLY A 233 8.14 -16.22 6.82
CA GLY A 233 7.09 -16.05 7.83
C GLY A 233 7.00 -14.64 8.40
N TRP A 234 7.86 -13.74 7.95
CA TRP A 234 7.89 -12.30 8.18
C TRP A 234 8.35 -11.59 6.87
N ALA A 235 8.26 -10.26 6.79
CA ALA A 235 8.48 -9.53 5.53
C ALA A 235 9.57 -8.43 5.63
N PRO A 236 10.85 -8.78 5.88
CA PRO A 236 11.92 -7.79 6.05
C PRO A 236 12.59 -7.42 4.73
N GLY A 237 12.77 -8.40 3.83
CA GLY A 237 13.41 -8.28 2.53
C GLY A 237 12.43 -7.87 1.44
N ILE A 238 11.91 -6.65 1.54
CA ILE A 238 10.96 -6.07 0.59
C ILE A 238 11.54 -4.86 -0.16
N GLU A 239 12.76 -4.46 0.20
CA GLU A 239 13.46 -3.32 -0.36
C GLU A 239 14.92 -3.69 -0.69
N GLY A 240 15.60 -2.84 -1.47
CA GLY A 240 16.99 -3.04 -1.88
C GLY A 240 17.13 -3.66 -3.28
N GLY A 241 18.33 -4.12 -3.60
CA GLY A 241 18.69 -4.62 -4.94
C GLY A 241 17.89 -5.84 -5.36
N GLU A 242 18.27 -7.03 -4.88
CA GLU A 242 17.58 -8.27 -5.27
C GLU A 242 16.27 -8.49 -4.50
N GLU A 243 16.28 -8.28 -3.18
CA GLU A 243 15.10 -8.52 -2.32
C GLU A 243 13.93 -7.60 -2.66
N GLY A 244 14.22 -6.35 -3.04
CA GLY A 244 13.23 -5.37 -3.47
C GLY A 244 12.78 -5.52 -4.93
N THR A 245 13.42 -6.39 -5.73
CA THR A 245 13.09 -6.53 -7.16
C THR A 245 11.97 -7.54 -7.39
N GLU A 246 10.92 -7.08 -8.06
CA GLU A 246 9.88 -7.93 -8.64
C GLU A 246 10.22 -8.23 -10.10
N THR A 247 9.92 -9.46 -10.53
CA THR A 247 10.24 -9.97 -11.86
C THR A 247 9.00 -10.47 -12.59
N GLY A 248 9.11 -10.70 -13.90
CA GLY A 248 7.98 -11.17 -14.72
C GLY A 248 6.87 -10.14 -14.86
N LEU A 249 7.21 -8.85 -14.75
CA LEU A 249 6.28 -7.78 -15.05
C LEU A 249 6.03 -7.74 -16.56
N PRO A 250 4.79 -7.49 -17.01
CA PRO A 250 4.49 -7.28 -18.41
C PRO A 250 5.39 -6.17 -19.00
N PRO A 251 6.08 -6.43 -20.12
CA PRO A 251 6.88 -5.41 -20.78
C PRO A 251 6.01 -4.55 -21.71
N LEU A 252 6.33 -3.25 -21.80
CA LEU A 252 5.89 -2.36 -22.89
C LEU A 252 7.11 -1.60 -23.41
N GLY A 253 7.69 -2.07 -24.51
CA GLY A 253 8.98 -1.56 -24.97
C GLY A 253 10.10 -1.93 -23.99
N SER A 254 10.85 -0.93 -23.52
CA SER A 254 12.01 -1.13 -22.65
C SER A 254 11.74 -0.96 -21.15
N LEU A 255 10.55 -0.53 -20.75
CA LEU A 255 10.24 -0.20 -19.35
C LEU A 255 8.93 -0.87 -18.88
N PRO A 256 8.91 -1.46 -17.68
CA PRO A 256 7.69 -1.97 -17.05
C PRO A 256 6.95 -0.88 -16.23
N THR A 257 7.54 0.31 -16.07
CA THR A 257 6.99 1.46 -15.35
C THR A 257 6.72 2.62 -16.30
N GLU A 258 5.85 3.56 -15.91
CA GLU A 258 5.49 4.71 -16.77
C GLU A 258 6.65 5.67 -17.06
N CYS A 259 7.71 5.60 -16.28
CA CYS A 259 8.93 6.37 -16.47
C CYS A 259 10.15 5.60 -15.99
N ASP A 260 11.33 6.04 -16.43
CA ASP A 260 12.62 5.67 -15.87
C ASP A 260 13.16 6.85 -15.04
N PRO A 261 13.07 6.81 -13.70
CA PRO A 261 13.51 7.90 -12.85
C PRO A 261 15.00 8.21 -13.00
N ALA A 262 15.37 9.48 -12.84
CA ALA A 262 16.77 9.88 -12.78
C ALA A 262 17.43 9.36 -11.50
N GLU A 263 18.75 9.15 -11.56
CA GLU A 263 19.55 8.70 -10.43
C GLU A 263 19.38 9.61 -9.20
N GLY A 264 19.18 9.04 -8.02
CA GLY A 264 18.99 9.76 -6.76
C GLY A 264 17.56 10.26 -6.52
N GLN A 265 16.65 10.12 -7.48
CA GLN A 265 15.24 10.48 -7.27
C GLN A 265 14.56 9.56 -6.25
N GLU A 266 15.03 8.32 -6.08
CA GLU A 266 14.56 7.39 -5.04
C GLU A 266 14.82 7.93 -3.63
N VAL A 267 15.97 8.57 -3.40
CA VAL A 267 16.30 9.19 -2.11
C VAL A 267 15.45 10.43 -1.89
N SER A 268 15.26 11.23 -2.96
CA SER A 268 14.46 12.45 -2.92
C SER A 268 13.00 12.17 -2.59
N LEU A 269 12.39 11.16 -3.25
CA LEU A 269 11.03 10.72 -2.96
C LEU A 269 10.93 10.07 -1.58
N ALA A 270 11.96 9.32 -1.16
CA ALA A 270 11.95 8.71 0.16
C ALA A 270 11.92 9.74 1.29
N ALA A 271 12.62 10.88 1.13
CA ALA A 271 12.52 12.01 2.06
C ALA A 271 11.11 12.64 2.12
N LEU A 272 10.32 12.48 1.05
CA LEU A 272 8.90 12.88 0.99
C LEU A 272 7.95 11.80 1.54
N GLY A 273 8.46 10.66 2.02
CA GLY A 273 7.64 9.55 2.48
C GLY A 273 6.99 8.76 1.34
N LEU A 274 7.58 8.83 0.13
CA LEU A 274 7.08 8.15 -1.07
C LEU A 274 8.05 7.05 -1.47
N THR A 275 7.52 5.88 -1.78
CA THR A 275 8.25 4.75 -2.34
C THR A 275 8.34 4.90 -3.85
N LEU A 276 9.55 4.84 -4.40
CA LEU A 276 9.79 4.87 -5.84
C LEU A 276 10.11 3.48 -6.39
N LEU A 277 9.36 3.03 -7.39
CA LEU A 277 9.69 1.89 -8.23
C LEU A 277 10.72 2.30 -9.27
N VAL A 278 11.83 1.56 -9.29
CA VAL A 278 12.93 1.79 -10.23
C VAL A 278 12.99 0.63 -11.21
N PRO A 279 12.83 0.86 -12.52
CA PRO A 279 12.91 -0.21 -13.51
C PRO A 279 14.31 -0.85 -13.52
N ARG A 280 14.36 -2.16 -13.75
CA ARG A 280 15.58 -2.99 -13.78
C ARG A 280 15.61 -3.84 -15.05
N GLY A 281 15.41 -3.19 -16.20
CA GLY A 281 15.16 -3.84 -17.48
C GLY A 281 13.67 -3.86 -17.83
N PRO A 282 13.28 -4.58 -18.90
CA PRO A 282 11.94 -4.47 -19.50
C PRO A 282 10.82 -5.12 -18.69
N ASP A 283 11.13 -6.07 -17.81
CA ASP A 283 10.18 -6.93 -17.10
C ASP A 283 10.41 -6.96 -15.58
N ARG A 284 11.20 -6.02 -15.05
CA ARG A 284 11.56 -5.97 -13.63
C ARG A 284 11.51 -4.55 -13.07
N ALA A 285 11.04 -4.41 -11.84
CA ALA A 285 11.07 -3.15 -11.10
C ALA A 285 11.44 -3.40 -9.64
N ALA A 286 12.24 -2.51 -9.07
CA ALA A 286 12.77 -2.61 -7.73
C ALA A 286 12.19 -1.54 -6.82
N VAL A 287 11.81 -1.96 -5.62
CA VAL A 287 11.63 -1.06 -4.47
C VAL A 287 12.99 -0.94 -3.80
N LEU A 288 13.67 0.21 -3.94
CA LEU A 288 14.99 0.39 -3.30
C LEU A 288 14.87 0.87 -1.86
N LEU A 289 13.85 1.70 -1.59
CA LEU A 289 13.53 2.28 -0.29
C LEU A 289 12.02 2.23 -0.10
N ALA A 290 11.56 1.71 1.04
CA ALA A 290 10.15 1.62 1.40
C ALA A 290 9.83 2.46 2.66
N PRO A 291 9.87 3.80 2.58
CA PRO A 291 9.44 4.65 3.70
C PRO A 291 7.92 4.54 3.90
N SER A 292 7.49 4.80 5.14
CA SER A 292 6.12 5.22 5.41
C SER A 292 5.94 6.71 5.07
N LEU A 293 4.70 7.17 5.04
CA LEU A 293 4.35 8.57 4.80
C LEU A 293 4.76 9.46 5.97
N HIS A 294 4.88 8.88 7.18
CA HIS A 294 5.25 9.60 8.40
C HIS A 294 6.58 10.34 8.26
N ARG A 295 6.57 11.59 8.70
CA ARG A 295 7.76 12.42 8.86
C ARG A 295 8.19 12.34 10.33
N PRO A 296 9.20 11.52 10.67
CA PRO A 296 9.59 11.31 12.04
C PRO A 296 10.17 12.60 12.66
N PRO A 297 9.91 12.85 13.96
CA PRO A 297 10.49 13.98 14.67
C PRO A 297 12.02 13.83 14.79
N ARG A 298 12.70 14.97 14.94
CA ARG A 298 14.14 15.02 15.24
C ARG A 298 14.34 15.33 16.72
N PHE A 299 15.26 14.63 17.35
CA PHE A 299 15.60 14.78 18.76
C PHE A 299 17.03 15.28 18.91
N HIS A 300 17.34 15.86 20.08
CA HIS A 300 18.72 16.24 20.41
C HIS A 300 19.64 15.03 20.52
N ALA A 301 19.12 13.90 21.01
CA ALA A 301 19.86 12.64 21.08
C ALA A 301 19.94 12.00 19.67
N PRO A 302 21.15 11.77 19.12
CA PRO A 302 21.29 11.17 17.79
C PRO A 302 20.67 9.78 17.69
N GLY A 303 20.79 8.96 18.75
CA GLY A 303 20.17 7.64 18.83
C GLY A 303 18.65 7.69 18.68
N ALA A 304 17.98 8.56 19.44
CA ALA A 304 16.52 8.71 19.37
C ALA A 304 16.04 9.20 17.98
N THR A 305 16.83 10.04 17.30
CA THR A 305 16.53 10.46 15.93
C THR A 305 16.66 9.31 14.94
N ALA A 306 17.71 8.50 15.08
CA ALA A 306 17.87 7.29 14.27
C ALA A 306 16.71 6.31 14.52
N ASP A 307 16.30 6.16 15.79
CA ASP A 307 15.21 5.27 16.17
C ASP A 307 13.87 5.68 15.53
N ALA A 308 13.55 6.96 15.58
CA ALA A 308 12.35 7.51 14.95
C ALA A 308 12.38 7.38 13.43
N ALA A 309 13.54 7.60 12.80
CA ALA A 309 13.71 7.41 11.36
C ALA A 309 13.44 5.97 10.91
N LEU A 310 13.75 4.99 11.76
CA LEU A 310 13.55 3.58 11.47
C LEU A 310 12.11 3.11 11.69
N ALA A 311 11.44 3.62 12.72
CA ALA A 311 10.00 3.39 12.90
C ALA A 311 9.17 3.92 11.73
N ALA A 312 9.70 4.90 10.99
CA ALA A 312 9.06 5.46 9.80
C ALA A 312 9.32 4.64 8.52
N ARG A 313 9.82 3.40 8.61
CA ARG A 313 10.04 2.51 7.45
C ARG A 313 9.06 1.35 7.44
N LEU A 314 8.54 1.01 6.27
CA LEU A 314 7.56 -0.06 6.10
C LEU A 314 8.06 -1.45 6.57
N PRO A 315 9.30 -1.90 6.29
CA PRO A 315 9.80 -3.19 6.81
C PRO A 315 9.74 -3.27 8.33
N TRP A 316 10.02 -2.14 9.01
CA TRP A 316 9.94 -2.06 10.45
C TRP A 316 8.50 -2.21 10.95
N VAL A 317 7.56 -1.49 10.34
CA VAL A 317 6.13 -1.53 10.70
C VAL A 317 5.52 -2.92 10.44
N LEU A 318 5.87 -3.56 9.32
CA LEU A 318 5.48 -4.94 9.01
C LEU A 318 6.00 -5.92 10.06
N GLY A 319 7.29 -5.85 10.39
CA GLY A 319 7.92 -6.70 11.39
C GLY A 319 7.27 -6.53 12.76
N ALA A 320 7.18 -5.28 13.24
CA ALA A 320 6.57 -4.97 14.52
C ALA A 320 5.09 -5.40 14.57
N GLY A 321 4.29 -5.05 13.56
CA GLY A 321 2.87 -5.40 13.47
C GLY A 321 2.62 -6.90 13.58
N ARG A 322 3.43 -7.72 12.88
CA ARG A 322 3.31 -9.19 12.93
C ARG A 322 3.55 -9.75 14.33
N PHE A 323 4.55 -9.26 15.04
CA PHE A 323 4.83 -9.69 16.41
C PHE A 323 3.75 -9.21 17.38
N LEU A 324 3.23 -8.00 17.19
CA LEU A 324 2.13 -7.46 17.99
C LEU A 324 0.86 -8.28 17.84
N HIS A 325 0.50 -8.66 16.62
CA HIS A 325 -0.61 -9.57 16.36
C HIS A 325 -0.44 -10.91 17.10
N ALA A 326 0.74 -11.52 17.00
CA ALA A 326 1.03 -12.79 17.66
C ALA A 326 1.00 -12.66 19.20
N LEU A 327 1.61 -11.62 19.74
CA LEU A 327 1.62 -11.33 21.17
C LEU A 327 0.20 -11.05 21.70
N ALA A 328 -0.63 -10.36 20.94
CA ALA A 328 -2.01 -10.06 21.32
C ALA A 328 -2.84 -11.34 21.48
N LEU A 329 -2.80 -12.20 20.46
CA LEU A 329 -3.54 -13.47 20.46
C LEU A 329 -3.01 -14.43 21.53
N ARG A 330 -1.69 -14.55 21.65
CA ARG A 330 -1.05 -15.41 22.65
C ARG A 330 -1.28 -14.90 24.06
N GLY A 331 -1.19 -13.59 24.29
CA GLY A 331 -1.43 -12.95 25.58
C GLY A 331 -2.84 -13.23 26.10
N ARG A 332 -3.85 -13.06 25.24
CA ARG A 332 -5.24 -13.44 25.53
C ARG A 332 -5.37 -14.92 25.90
N GLN A 333 -4.71 -15.81 25.14
CA GLN A 333 -4.74 -17.24 25.41
C GLN A 333 -4.09 -17.57 26.77
N GLU A 334 -2.94 -16.98 27.10
CA GLU A 334 -2.25 -17.23 28.37
C GLU A 334 -3.02 -16.69 29.57
N LEU A 335 -3.64 -15.51 29.45
CA LEU A 335 -4.50 -14.96 30.51
C LEU A 335 -5.72 -15.86 30.77
N ARG A 336 -6.34 -16.41 29.71
CA ARG A 336 -7.45 -17.37 29.82
C ARG A 336 -7.08 -18.68 30.54
N ARG A 337 -5.79 -19.04 30.60
CA ARG A 337 -5.33 -20.21 31.38
C ARG A 337 -5.36 -19.99 32.89
N GLY A 338 -5.64 -18.77 33.37
CA GLY A 338 -5.86 -18.50 34.79
C GLY A 338 -4.60 -18.54 35.67
N ARG A 339 -3.40 -18.46 35.08
CA ARG A 339 -2.12 -18.49 35.81
C ARG A 339 -1.61 -17.10 36.26
N GLY A 340 -2.41 -16.05 36.01
CA GLY A 340 -2.09 -14.66 36.32
C GLY A 340 -1.17 -13.97 35.28
N ALA A 341 -1.19 -12.63 35.29
CA ALA A 341 -0.49 -11.80 34.28
C ALA A 341 1.03 -12.00 34.27
N ALA A 342 1.66 -12.16 35.44
CA ALA A 342 3.10 -12.41 35.52
C ALA A 342 3.51 -13.75 34.86
N ALA A 343 2.68 -14.80 34.98
CA ALA A 343 2.94 -16.07 34.30
C ALA A 343 2.72 -15.95 32.79
N ALA A 344 1.69 -15.21 32.37
CA ALA A 344 1.45 -14.90 30.96
C ALA A 344 2.62 -14.11 30.35
N ALA A 345 3.11 -13.07 31.02
CA ALA A 345 4.27 -12.30 30.58
C ALA A 345 5.53 -13.18 30.44
N ARG A 346 5.81 -14.07 31.41
CA ARG A 346 6.91 -15.05 31.28
C ARG A 346 6.75 -15.96 30.06
N ALA A 347 5.53 -16.45 29.80
CA ALA A 347 5.25 -17.29 28.65
C ALA A 347 5.40 -16.55 27.30
N LEU A 348 5.03 -15.26 27.25
CA LEU A 348 5.26 -14.41 26.08
C LEU A 348 6.75 -14.18 25.83
N ASN A 349 7.52 -13.83 26.86
CA ASN A 349 8.97 -13.62 26.72
C ASN A 349 9.72 -14.91 26.36
N ALA A 350 9.33 -16.06 26.92
CA ALA A 350 9.89 -17.35 26.53
C ALA A 350 9.63 -17.69 25.04
N TRP A 351 8.47 -17.29 24.51
CA TRP A 351 8.17 -17.41 23.09
C TRP A 351 8.96 -16.43 22.23
N LEU A 352 9.05 -15.15 22.63
CA LEU A 352 9.85 -14.13 21.95
C LEU A 352 11.33 -14.52 21.87
N ALA A 353 11.87 -15.16 22.90
CA ALA A 353 13.25 -15.63 22.92
C ALA A 353 13.57 -16.59 21.76
N GLY A 354 12.59 -17.32 21.22
CA GLY A 354 12.77 -18.17 20.04
C GLY A 354 12.94 -17.40 18.73
N PHE A 355 12.62 -16.10 18.71
CA PHE A 355 12.81 -15.20 17.57
C PHE A 355 14.00 -14.25 17.78
N CYS A 356 14.61 -14.29 18.96
CA CYS A 356 15.84 -13.59 19.27
C CYS A 356 17.02 -14.56 19.09
N GLY A 357 18.11 -14.10 18.47
CA GLY A 357 19.27 -14.93 18.16
C GLY A 357 20.08 -14.32 17.03
N GLU A 358 21.19 -14.95 16.63
CA GLU A 358 22.05 -14.47 15.54
C GLU A 358 21.28 -14.35 14.22
N ASP A 359 20.46 -15.36 13.90
CA ASP A 359 19.65 -15.44 12.68
C ASP A 359 18.16 -15.11 12.89
N GLY A 360 17.78 -14.71 14.11
CA GLY A 360 16.38 -14.41 14.46
C GLY A 360 15.90 -13.06 13.92
N PRO A 361 14.62 -12.91 13.54
CA PRO A 361 14.08 -11.66 12.99
C PRO A 361 14.03 -10.50 14.01
N LEU A 362 14.26 -10.76 15.30
CA LEU A 362 14.35 -9.75 16.34
C LEU A 362 15.77 -9.71 16.92
N ALA A 363 16.37 -8.54 16.99
CA ALA A 363 17.61 -8.34 17.73
C ALA A 363 17.34 -8.34 19.24
N GLU A 364 16.26 -7.67 19.66
CA GLU A 364 15.83 -7.59 21.05
C GLU A 364 14.31 -7.59 21.12
N ALA A 365 13.76 -8.25 22.14
CA ALA A 365 12.33 -8.30 22.38
C ALA A 365 12.01 -8.47 23.86
N ALA A 366 10.97 -7.80 24.33
CA ALA A 366 10.40 -8.01 25.65
C ALA A 366 8.90 -7.72 25.63
N ALA A 367 8.11 -8.43 26.42
CA ALA A 367 6.69 -8.16 26.59
C ALA A 367 6.29 -8.18 28.08
N ASP A 368 5.33 -7.34 28.45
CA ASP A 368 4.76 -7.28 29.80
C ASP A 368 3.24 -7.08 29.72
N LEU A 369 2.54 -7.40 30.80
CA LEU A 369 1.09 -7.31 30.94
C LEU A 369 0.67 -6.51 32.18
N PRO A 370 1.07 -5.22 32.30
CA PRO A 370 0.65 -4.39 33.42
C PRO A 370 -0.88 -4.27 33.48
N GLU A 371 -1.41 -4.20 34.69
CA GLU A 371 -2.83 -3.91 34.90
C GLU A 371 -3.14 -2.46 34.50
N ALA A 372 -4.28 -2.28 33.83
CA ALA A 372 -4.74 -0.99 33.38
C ALA A 372 -5.15 -0.13 34.57
N LYS A 373 -4.60 1.09 34.66
CA LYS A 373 -4.90 2.01 35.75
C LYS A 373 -6.41 2.30 35.79
N GLY A 374 -7.05 2.03 36.92
CA GLY A 374 -8.47 2.28 37.12
C GLY A 374 -9.41 1.18 36.60
N HIS A 375 -8.88 0.10 36.01
CA HIS A 375 -9.66 -1.00 35.48
C HIS A 375 -9.14 -2.36 35.99
N PRO A 376 -9.53 -2.79 37.19
CA PRO A 376 -9.06 -4.03 37.77
C PRO A 376 -9.36 -5.25 36.89
N GLY A 377 -8.36 -6.12 36.72
CA GLY A 377 -8.44 -7.32 35.88
C GLY A 377 -8.30 -7.07 34.37
N VAL A 378 -8.17 -5.81 33.93
CA VAL A 378 -7.83 -5.47 32.54
C VAL A 378 -6.32 -5.31 32.43
N HIS A 379 -5.70 -5.99 31.47
CA HIS A 379 -4.25 -5.97 31.29
C HIS A 379 -3.86 -5.36 29.94
N LEU A 380 -2.88 -4.47 29.95
CA LEU A 380 -2.33 -3.86 28.74
C LEU A 380 -1.14 -4.69 28.27
N LEU A 381 -1.05 -5.02 27.00
CA LEU A 381 0.15 -5.60 26.40
C LEU A 381 1.19 -4.50 26.12
N SER A 382 2.25 -4.43 26.90
CA SER A 382 3.40 -3.57 26.59
C SER A 382 4.51 -4.41 25.99
N ALA A 383 4.88 -4.13 24.74
CA ALA A 383 5.97 -4.80 24.04
C ALA A 383 7.10 -3.82 23.73
N ARG A 384 8.35 -4.26 23.83
CA ARG A 384 9.52 -3.60 23.26
C ARG A 384 10.08 -4.52 22.19
N LEU A 385 10.12 -4.06 20.95
CA LEU A 385 10.52 -4.86 19.80
C LEU A 385 11.59 -4.12 19.01
N ARG A 386 12.65 -4.84 18.64
CA ARG A 386 13.73 -4.40 17.77
C ARG A 386 13.88 -5.39 16.62
N PRO A 387 13.13 -5.23 15.52
CA PRO A 387 13.32 -6.04 14.32
C PRO A 387 14.73 -5.92 13.76
N ARG A 388 15.28 -7.03 13.27
CA ARG A 388 16.48 -7.00 12.41
C ARG A 388 16.06 -6.53 11.03
N LEU A 389 16.76 -5.53 10.53
CA LEU A 389 16.60 -5.01 9.18
C LEU A 389 17.79 -5.44 8.32
N PRO A 390 17.66 -5.42 6.97
CA PRO A 390 18.77 -5.74 6.07
C PRO A 390 20.03 -4.93 6.38
N GLN A 391 21.20 -5.53 6.10
CA GLN A 391 22.50 -4.90 6.36
C GLN A 391 22.60 -3.48 5.75
N GLY A 392 23.13 -2.53 6.53
CA GLY A 392 23.24 -1.12 6.14
C GLY A 392 22.08 -0.24 6.61
N THR A 393 21.00 -0.83 7.14
CA THR A 393 19.90 -0.08 7.77
C THR A 393 20.28 0.26 9.22
N PRO A 394 20.13 1.52 9.70
CA PRO A 394 20.40 1.85 11.09
C PRO A 394 19.48 1.06 12.03
N VAL A 395 19.76 1.01 13.33
CA VAL A 395 19.09 0.09 14.26
C VAL A 395 18.23 0.82 15.29
N ALA A 396 16.98 0.37 15.55
CA ALA A 396 16.03 1.00 16.48
C ALA A 396 15.25 0.05 17.39
N ALA A 397 15.08 0.42 18.66
CA ALA A 397 14.18 -0.25 19.59
C ALA A 397 12.94 0.62 19.85
N HIS A 398 11.72 0.09 19.62
CA HIS A 398 10.48 0.79 19.98
C HIS A 398 9.69 0.08 21.05
N ARG A 399 8.96 0.88 21.83
CA ARG A 399 7.94 0.44 22.78
C ARG A 399 6.57 0.61 22.15
N VAL A 400 5.84 -0.49 21.99
CA VAL A 400 4.43 -0.47 21.61
C VAL A 400 3.62 -0.83 22.84
N MET A 401 2.64 0.00 23.18
CA MET A 401 1.66 -0.30 24.22
C MET A 401 0.33 -0.58 23.53
N LEU A 402 -0.19 -1.77 23.77
CA LEU A 402 -1.46 -2.26 23.28
C LEU A 402 -2.41 -2.37 24.46
N ASN A 403 -3.55 -1.72 24.37
CA ASN A 403 -4.65 -1.97 25.29
C ASN A 403 -5.51 -3.08 24.67
N LEU A 404 -5.32 -4.31 25.13
CA LEU A 404 -6.18 -5.42 24.74
C LEU A 404 -7.18 -5.65 25.87
N PRO A 405 -8.50 -5.58 25.62
CA PRO A 405 -9.49 -6.02 26.59
C PRO A 405 -9.39 -7.53 26.83
#